data_AF-A0A846E5A6-F1
#
_entry.id   AF-A0A846E5A6-F1
#
_cell.length_a   1.000
_cell.length_b   1.000
_cell.length_c   1.000
_cell.angle_alpha   90.00
_cell.angle_beta   90.00
_cell.angle_gamma   90.00
#
_symmetry.space_group_name_H-M   'P 1'
#
loop_
_entity.id
_entity.type
_entity.pdbx_description
1 polymer ?
#
loop_
_entity_poly.entity_id
_entity_poly.type
_entity_poly.pdbx_seq_one_letter_code
_entity_poly.pdbx_strand_id
1 'polypeptide(L)' 'MIELSDSDRILVEMRRLGWSIAQGRQYLQDYYGKRSRSELTCDELKEFLSYLTTLEPATYHNLNAEPITDLENS' A
#
# COMPACT_ATOMS: atom_id res chain seq x y z
N MET A 1 2.69 -0.11 -24.06
CA MET A 1 2.04 0.43 -22.86
C MET A 1 1.99 -0.71 -21.88
N ILE A 2 2.86 -0.71 -20.86
CA ILE A 2 2.74 -1.71 -19.79
C ILE A 2 1.62 -1.16 -18.92
N GLU A 3 0.40 -1.64 -19.14
CA GLU A 3 -0.70 -1.43 -18.19
C GLU A 3 -0.22 -2.03 -16.86
N LEU A 4 0.15 -1.16 -15.92
CA LEU A 4 0.49 -1.60 -14.56
C LEU A 4 -0.73 -2.31 -14.00
N SER A 5 -0.60 -3.59 -13.69
CA SER A 5 -1.70 -4.38 -13.14
C SER A 5 -2.05 -3.85 -11.74
N ASP A 6 -3.31 -3.98 -11.30
CA ASP A 6 -3.71 -3.63 -9.93
C ASP A 6 -2.82 -4.31 -8.87
N SER A 7 -2.28 -5.49 -9.20
CA SER A 7 -1.29 -6.21 -8.39
C SER A 7 0.03 -5.44 -8.18
N ASP A 8 0.47 -4.66 -9.16
CA ASP A 8 1.67 -3.83 -9.05
C ASP A 8 1.41 -2.57 -8.22
N ARG A 9 0.21 -1.98 -8.34
CA ARG A 9 -0.20 -0.83 -7.51
C ARG A 9 -0.23 -1.19 -6.04
N ILE A 10 -0.71 -2.39 -5.71
CA ILE A 10 -0.66 -2.94 -4.35
C ILE A 10 0.77 -2.96 -3.80
N LEU A 11 1.77 -3.36 -4.61
CA LEU A 11 3.16 -3.38 -4.16
C LEU A 11 3.71 -1.97 -3.88
N VAL A 12 3.31 -0.99 -4.69
CA VAL A 12 3.68 0.42 -4.50
C VAL A 12 3.08 0.94 -3.20
N GLU A 13 1.78 0.71 -2.96
CA GLU A 13 1.11 1.13 -1.72
C GLU A 13 1.67 0.41 -0.50
N MET A 14 1.89 -0.90 -0.58
CA MET A 14 2.54 -1.65 0.51
C MET A 14 3.92 -1.07 0.82
N ARG A 15 4.74 -0.75 -0.18
CA ARG A 15 6.04 -0.11 0.03
C ARG A 15 5.90 1.27 0.69
N ARG A 16 4.91 2.07 0.26
CA ARG A 16 4.59 3.38 0.85
C ARG A 16 4.23 3.26 2.33
N LEU A 17 3.48 2.23 2.71
CA LEU A 17 3.10 1.93 4.09
C LEU A 17 4.21 1.23 4.90
N GLY A 18 5.33 0.85 4.28
CA GLY A 18 6.35 0.02 4.91
C GLY A 18 5.95 -1.45 5.13
N TRP A 19 4.89 -1.91 4.44
CA TRP A 19 4.44 -3.30 4.50
C TRP A 19 5.38 -4.22 3.70
N SER A 20 5.77 -5.31 4.35
CA SER A 20 6.50 -6.40 3.73
C SER A 20 5.56 -7.29 2.90
N ILE A 21 6.10 -7.99 1.90
CA ILE A 21 5.36 -8.98 1.09
C ILE A 21 4.75 -10.07 1.99
N ALA A 22 5.42 -10.41 3.11
CA ALA A 22 4.92 -11.37 4.09
C ALA A 22 3.63 -10.86 4.79
N GLN A 23 3.58 -9.58 5.19
CA GLN A 23 2.38 -8.98 5.76
C GLN A 23 1.23 -8.95 4.76
N GLY A 24 1.50 -8.58 3.50
CA GLY A 24 0.47 -8.64 2.45
C GLY A 24 -0.02 -10.07 2.26
N ARG A 25 0.87 -11.07 2.18
CA ARG A 25 0.49 -12.48 2.06
C ARG A 25 -0.36 -12.95 3.25
N GLN A 26 0.03 -12.58 4.47
CA GLN A 26 -0.72 -12.93 5.67
C GLN A 26 -2.13 -12.32 5.64
N TYR A 27 -2.24 -11.05 5.26
CA TYR A 27 -3.54 -10.39 5.08
C TYR A 27 -4.40 -11.12 4.03
N LEU A 28 -3.81 -11.54 2.90
CA LEU A 28 -4.54 -12.32 1.91
C LEU A 28 -5.03 -13.67 2.43
N GLN A 29 -4.23 -14.33 3.25
CA GLN A 29 -4.57 -15.61 3.87
C GLN A 29 -5.70 -15.43 4.89
N ASP A 30 -5.67 -14.37 5.69
CA ASP A 30 -6.61 -14.13 6.78
C ASP A 30 -7.95 -13.56 6.30
N TYR A 31 -7.92 -12.64 5.33
CA TYR A 31 -9.12 -11.94 4.83
C TYR A 31 -9.77 -12.65 3.63
N TYR A 32 -8.96 -13.10 2.67
CA TYR A 32 -9.45 -13.72 1.42
C TYR A 32 -9.27 -15.25 1.39
N GLY A 33 -8.54 -15.83 2.35
CA GLY A 33 -8.20 -17.26 2.32
C GLY A 33 -7.21 -17.64 1.22
N LYS A 34 -6.51 -16.66 0.60
CA LYS A 34 -5.65 -16.87 -0.58
C LYS A 34 -4.17 -16.83 -0.21
N ARG A 35 -3.34 -17.57 -0.96
CA ARG A 35 -1.89 -17.62 -0.69
C ARG A 35 -1.13 -16.57 -1.49
N SER A 36 -1.69 -16.05 -2.59
CA SER A 36 -1.02 -15.08 -3.46
C SER A 36 -1.99 -14.10 -4.13
N ARG A 37 -1.50 -12.91 -4.50
CA ARG A 37 -2.24 -11.89 -5.27
C ARG A 37 -2.76 -12.41 -6.62
N SER A 38 -2.08 -13.40 -7.21
CA SER A 38 -2.52 -14.05 -8.45
C SER A 38 -3.76 -14.92 -8.31
N GLU A 39 -4.14 -15.28 -7.07
CA GLU A 39 -5.36 -16.05 -6.78
C GLU A 39 -6.55 -15.15 -6.44
N LEU A 40 -6.33 -13.82 -6.38
CA LEU A 40 -7.35 -12.82 -6.18
C LEU A 40 -8.05 -12.50 -7.49
N THR A 41 -9.34 -12.29 -7.39
CA THR A 41 -10.17 -11.71 -8.45
C THR A 41 -9.90 -10.21 -8.60
N CYS A 42 -10.32 -9.62 -9.73
CA CYS A 42 -10.17 -8.19 -9.96
C CYS A 42 -10.83 -7.34 -8.86
N ASP A 43 -11.97 -7.78 -8.32
CA ASP A 43 -12.67 -7.05 -7.26
C ASP A 43 -11.90 -7.13 -5.93
N GLU A 44 -11.39 -8.30 -5.55
CA GLU A 44 -10.54 -8.47 -4.36
C GLU A 44 -9.24 -7.66 -4.46
N LEU A 45 -8.63 -7.57 -5.65
CA LEU A 45 -7.46 -6.72 -5.89
C LEU A 45 -7.78 -5.24 -5.67
N LYS A 46 -8.92 -4.76 -6.18
CA LYS A 46 -9.35 -3.36 -6.01
C LYS A 46 -9.70 -3.05 -4.56
N GLU A 47 -10.35 -3.98 -3.87
CA GLU A 47 -10.71 -3.83 -2.45
C GLU A 47 -9.44 -3.77 -1.60
N PHE A 48 -8.48 -4.67 -1.84
CA PHE A 48 -7.20 -4.65 -1.13
C PHE A 48 -6.40 -3.39 -1.44
N LEU A 49 -6.35 -2.95 -2.70
CA LEU A 49 -5.72 -1.69 -3.07
C LEU A 49 -6.40 -0.49 -2.37
N SER A 50 -7.73 -0.45 -2.39
CA SER A 50 -8.52 0.59 -1.71
C SER A 50 -8.18 0.63 -0.22
N TYR A 51 -8.18 -0.52 0.44
CA TYR A 51 -7.77 -0.63 1.85
C TYR A 51 -6.37 -0.04 2.08
N LEU A 52 -5.37 -0.40 1.28
CA LEU A 52 -4.02 0.15 1.41
C LEU A 52 -3.95 1.67 1.14
N THR A 53 -4.78 2.19 0.22
CA THR A 53 -4.84 3.64 -0.03
C THR A 53 -5.54 4.41 1.10
N THR A 54 -6.46 3.77 1.83
CA THR A 54 -7.10 4.36 3.02
C THR A 54 -6.20 4.36 4.25
N LEU A 55 -5.19 3.48 4.28
CA LEU A 55 -4.19 3.50 5.34
C LEU A 55 -3.31 4.75 5.17
N GLU A 56 -3.22 5.54 6.24
CA GLU A 56 -2.22 6.58 6.30
C GLU A 56 -0.84 5.93 6.14
N PRO A 57 0.05 6.52 5.31
CA PRO A 57 1.44 6.09 5.31
C PRO A 57 1.90 6.16 6.75
N ALA A 58 2.65 5.15 7.22
CA ALA A 58 3.36 5.27 8.49
C ALA A 58 4.19 6.55 8.40
N THR A 59 3.60 7.64 8.89
CA THR A 59 4.15 8.97 8.77
C THR A 59 5.44 8.86 9.52
N TYR A 60 6.55 9.19 8.84
CA TYR A 60 7.82 9.38 9.49
C TYR A 60 7.69 10.61 10.39
N HIS A 61 6.96 10.48 11.50
CA HIS A 61 7.05 11.37 12.64
C HIS A 61 8.30 10.99 13.41
N ASN A 62 9.46 11.08 12.75
CA ASN A 62 10.71 11.18 13.48
C ASN A 62 10.79 12.63 13.96
N LEU A 63 10.48 12.83 15.23
CA LEU A 63 10.49 14.08 16.00
C LEU A 63 11.85 14.82 16.06
N ASN A 64 12.77 14.58 15.11
CA ASN A 64 14.11 15.19 15.09
C ASN A 64 14.52 15.76 13.72
N ALA A 65 13.67 15.74 12.69
CA ALA A 65 13.96 16.39 11.42
C ALA A 65 12.87 17.43 11.16
N GLU A 66 13.26 18.70 11.12
CA GLU A 66 12.39 19.85 10.96
C GLU A 66 11.47 19.72 9.73
N PRO A 67 10.24 20.25 9.80
CA PRO A 67 9.36 20.29 8.63
C PRO A 67 10.02 21.16 7.56
N ILE A 68 10.24 20.59 6.37
CA ILE A 68 10.50 21.40 5.18
C ILE A 68 9.21 22.13 4.83
N THR A 69 8.94 23.24 5.52
CA THR A 69 8.01 24.25 5.05
C THR A 69 8.79 25.17 4.11
N ASP A 70 8.94 24.75 2.86
CA ASP A 70 9.28 25.68 1.79
C ASP A 70 8.07 25.85 0.88
N LEU A 71 7.46 27.03 1.06
CA LEU A 71 6.72 27.81 0.08
C LEU A 71 5.21 27.56 -0.04
N GLU A 72 4.43 28.33 0.72
CA GLU A 72 3.46 29.29 0.16
C GLU A 72 2.96 30.24 1.26
N ASN A 73 3.72 31.30 1.55
CA ASN A 73 3.25 32.63 1.95
C ASN A 73 4.44 33.50 2.39
N SER A 74 5.10 34.14 1.43
CA SER A 74 5.55 35.53 1.55
C SER A 74 5.86 36.14 0.20
#